data_AF-A0A1C4UQK2-F1
#
_entry.id   AF-A0A1C4UQK2-F1
#
_cell.length_a   1.000
_cell.length_b   1.000
_cell.length_c   1.000
_cell.angle_alpha   90.00
_cell.angle_beta   90.00
_cell.angle_gamma   90.00
#
_symmetry.space_group_name_H-M   'P 1'
#
loop_
_entity.id
_entity.type
_entity.pdbx_description
1 polymer ?
#
loop_
_entity_poly.entity_id
_entity_poly.type
_entity_poly.pdbx_seq_one_letter_code
_entity_poly.pdbx_strand_id
1 'polypeptide(L)'
;MIVVDASVLADALVDDGPVGDAARSELTGDPHWAAPAHLLVEVMSVIRGKVLGGKLGLPRAQEAVDTLPSLVIDEIQTPVLLDRMWQLRGNVSAYDAAYVAAAELLACPLVTGDGRLAKASGVRCEIRLIAAA
;
A
#
# COMPACT_ATOMS: atom_id res chain seq x y z
N MET A 1 -13.11 -6.43 1.76
CA MET A 1 -11.88 -6.16 2.52
C MET A 1 -10.71 -6.36 1.59
N ILE A 2 -9.74 -5.43 1.62
CA ILE A 2 -8.49 -5.49 0.85
C ILE A 2 -7.30 -5.20 1.77
N VAL A 3 -6.12 -5.71 1.42
CA VAL A 3 -4.87 -5.18 1.95
C VAL A 3 -4.39 -4.06 1.04
N VAL A 4 -4.17 -2.87 1.61
CA VAL A 4 -3.69 -1.70 0.86
C VAL A 4 -2.19 -1.53 1.06
N ASP A 5 -1.46 -1.42 -0.05
CA ASP A 5 -0.04 -1.07 -0.06
C ASP A 5 0.17 0.46 0.08
N ALA A 6 1.30 0.85 0.64
CA ALA A 6 1.72 2.24 0.81
C ALA A 6 1.74 3.02 -0.50
N SER A 7 2.15 2.40 -1.62
CA SER A 7 2.19 3.11 -2.90
C SER A 7 0.80 3.57 -3.34
N VAL A 8 -0.21 2.71 -3.19
CA VAL A 8 -1.60 2.97 -3.60
C VAL A 8 -2.22 4.03 -2.71
N LEU A 9 -2.05 3.90 -1.39
CA LEU A 9 -2.57 4.88 -0.45
C LEU A 9 -1.90 6.25 -0.65
N ALA A 10 -0.59 6.28 -0.88
CA ALA A 10 0.13 7.52 -1.16
C ALA A 10 -0.37 8.18 -2.45
N ASP A 11 -0.54 7.43 -3.54
CA ASP A 11 -1.03 7.97 -4.80
C ASP A 11 -2.48 8.47 -4.70
N ALA A 12 -3.35 7.75 -3.98
CA ALA A 12 -4.72 8.21 -3.72
C ALA A 12 -4.77 9.57 -2.98
N LEU A 13 -3.81 9.80 -2.07
CA LEU A 13 -3.72 11.02 -1.26
C LEU A 13 -3.07 12.20 -1.98
N VAL A 14 -2.07 11.97 -2.83
CA VAL A 14 -1.21 13.05 -3.35
C VAL A 14 -1.22 13.23 -4.87
N ASP A 15 -1.75 12.27 -5.63
CA ASP A 15 -1.84 12.36 -7.09
C ASP A 15 -3.24 12.84 -7.49
N ASP A 16 -3.30 14.04 -8.09
CA ASP A 16 -4.55 14.63 -8.58
C ASP A 16 -4.82 14.27 -10.06
N GLY A 17 -4.00 13.39 -10.64
CA GLY A 17 -4.12 12.88 -12.00
C GLY A 17 -4.66 11.44 -12.08
N PRO A 18 -4.53 10.80 -13.26
CA PRO A 18 -5.17 9.50 -13.55
C PRO A 18 -4.77 8.36 -12.61
N VAL A 19 -3.53 8.37 -12.10
CA VAL A 19 -3.05 7.34 -11.16
C VAL A 19 -3.79 7.47 -9.83
N GLY A 20 -3.91 8.69 -9.31
CA GLY A 20 -4.66 8.94 -8.10
C GLY A 20 -6.16 8.66 -8.27
N ASP A 21 -6.73 8.95 -9.43
CA ASP A 21 -8.13 8.62 -9.74
C ASP A 21 -8.37 7.10 -9.72
N ALA A 22 -7.47 6.34 -10.34
CA ALA A 22 -7.53 4.88 -10.32
C ALA A 22 -7.37 4.32 -8.90
N ALA A 23 -6.41 4.85 -8.13
CA ALA A 23 -6.21 4.45 -6.73
C ALA A 23 -7.45 4.76 -5.87
N ARG A 24 -8.01 5.99 -5.97
CA ARG A 24 -9.25 6.36 -5.28
C ARG A 24 -10.42 5.46 -5.70
N SER A 25 -10.56 5.16 -6.99
CA SER A 25 -11.63 4.28 -7.49
C SER A 25 -11.55 2.88 -6.86
N GLU A 26 -10.37 2.23 -6.86
CA GLU A 26 -10.21 0.90 -6.25
C GLU A 26 -10.49 0.94 -4.74
N LEU A 27 -9.93 1.94 -4.03
CA LEU A 27 -10.10 2.09 -2.59
C LEU A 27 -11.54 2.36 -2.17
N THR A 28 -12.32 3.11 -2.98
CA THR A 28 -13.75 3.34 -2.73
C THR A 28 -14.62 2.13 -3.07
N GLY A 29 -14.15 1.25 -3.95
CA GLY A 29 -14.85 0.00 -4.30
C GLY A 29 -14.89 -1.00 -3.14
N ASP A 30 -13.93 -0.93 -2.21
CA ASP A 30 -13.87 -1.77 -1.01
C ASP A 30 -13.40 -0.96 0.21
N PRO A 31 -14.31 -0.40 1.04
CA PRO A 31 -13.95 0.54 2.10
C PRO A 31 -13.36 -0.11 3.36
N HIS A 32 -13.14 -1.42 3.38
CA HIS A 32 -12.54 -2.12 4.51
C HIS A 32 -11.08 -2.42 4.20
N TRP A 33 -10.17 -1.59 4.71
CA TRP A 33 -8.74 -1.70 4.44
C TRP A 33 -8.02 -2.32 5.62
N ALA A 34 -7.11 -3.23 5.33
CA ALA A 34 -6.14 -3.77 6.29
C ALA A 34 -4.72 -3.50 5.79
N ALA A 35 -3.76 -3.43 6.70
CA ALA A 35 -2.35 -3.32 6.32
C ALA A 35 -1.39 -3.69 7.46
N PRO A 36 -0.13 -4.03 7.17
CA PRO A 36 0.91 -4.14 8.18
C PRO A 36 1.14 -2.80 8.91
N ALA A 37 1.61 -2.88 10.16
CA ALA A 37 1.86 -1.72 11.03
C ALA A 37 2.79 -0.63 10.43
N HIS A 38 3.63 -0.97 9.45
CA HIS A 38 4.55 -0.02 8.82
C HIS A 38 3.95 0.79 7.67
N LEU A 39 2.68 0.57 7.29
CA LEU A 39 2.02 1.28 6.19
C LEU A 39 2.18 2.80 6.28
N LEU A 40 1.81 3.39 7.42
CA LEU A 40 1.82 4.85 7.58
C LEU A 40 3.23 5.44 7.49
N VAL A 41 4.24 4.71 7.96
CA VAL A 41 5.65 5.11 7.86
C VAL A 41 6.11 5.10 6.41
N GLU A 42 5.71 4.11 5.63
CA GLU A 42 6.02 4.05 4.20
C GLU A 42 5.30 5.14 3.40
N VAL A 43 4.01 5.39 3.68
CA VAL A 43 3.28 6.50 3.05
C VAL A 43 3.95 7.84 3.36
N MET A 44 4.33 8.07 4.63
CA MET A 44 5.09 9.26 5.03
C MET A 44 6.42 9.38 4.27
N SER A 45 7.13 8.27 4.08
CA SER A 45 8.37 8.22 3.31
C SER A 45 8.15 8.64 1.85
N VAL A 46 7.07 8.16 1.21
CA VAL A 46 6.68 8.53 -0.16
C VAL A 46 6.37 10.02 -0.26
N ILE A 47 5.53 10.56 0.63
CA ILE A 47 5.16 11.99 0.66
C ILE A 47 6.42 12.85 0.81
N ARG A 48 7.26 12.53 1.80
CA ARG A 48 8.53 13.21 2.05
C ARG A 48 9.44 13.17 0.81
N GLY A 49 9.56 12.01 0.17
CA GLY A 49 10.34 11.84 -1.05
C GLY A 49 9.84 12.73 -2.20
N LYS A 50 8.52 12.79 -2.42
CA LYS A 50 7.91 13.64 -3.46
C LYS A 50 8.15 15.13 -3.18
N VAL A 51 8.07 15.58 -1.92
CA VAL A 51 8.39 16.96 -1.52
C VAL A 51 9.87 17.30 -1.77
N LEU A 52 10.79 16.48 -1.26
CA LEU A 52 12.24 16.71 -1.43
C LEU A 52 12.68 16.64 -2.89
N GLY A 53 11.97 15.86 -3.71
CA GLY A 53 12.18 15.77 -5.15
C GLY A 53 11.49 16.87 -5.97
N GLY A 54 10.80 17.82 -5.34
CA GLY A 54 10.09 18.91 -6.03
C GLY A 54 8.86 18.46 -6.85
N LYS A 55 8.36 17.24 -6.60
CA LYS A 55 7.22 16.64 -7.31
C LYS A 55 5.88 16.88 -6.61
N LEU A 56 5.90 17.38 -5.38
CA LEU A 56 4.72 17.68 -4.57
C LEU A 56 4.94 18.98 -3.80
N GLY A 57 4.01 19.92 -3.94
CA GLY A 57 4.04 21.18 -3.20
C GLY A 57 3.77 20.96 -1.71
N LEU A 58 4.40 21.77 -0.84
CA LEU A 58 4.24 21.68 0.61
C LEU A 58 2.78 21.74 1.09
N PRO A 59 1.91 22.64 0.57
CA PRO A 59 0.51 22.67 1.02
C PRO A 59 -0.22 21.35 0.79
N ARG A 60 -0.10 20.78 -0.42
CA ARG A 60 -0.73 19.49 -0.78
C ARG A 60 -0.16 18.33 0.04
N ALA A 61 1.15 18.34 0.29
CA ALA A 61 1.79 17.34 1.15
C ALA A 61 1.27 17.41 2.58
N GLN A 62 1.06 18.62 3.12
CA GLN A 62 0.54 18.80 4.47
C GLN A 62 -0.91 18.30 4.57
N GLU A 63 -1.77 18.61 3.59
CA GLU A 63 -3.15 18.07 3.53
C GLU A 63 -3.16 16.53 3.56
N ALA A 64 -2.27 15.90 2.79
CA ALA A 64 -2.15 14.45 2.77
C ALA A 64 -1.70 13.87 4.12
N VAL A 65 -0.72 14.51 4.77
CA VAL A 65 -0.25 14.12 6.11
C VAL A 65 -1.34 14.28 7.16
N ASP A 66 -2.09 15.38 7.13
CA ASP A 66 -3.18 15.66 8.07
C ASP A 66 -4.34 14.68 7.92
N THR A 67 -4.47 14.04 6.75
CA THR A 67 -5.47 13.01 6.49
C THR A 67 -5.11 11.66 7.13
N LEU A 68 -3.83 11.31 7.25
CA LEU A 68 -3.38 9.98 7.68
C LEU A 68 -3.99 9.50 9.01
N PRO A 69 -4.07 10.33 10.08
CA PRO A 69 -4.63 9.90 11.36
C PRO A 69 -6.14 9.62 11.33
N SER A 70 -6.85 10.11 10.30
CA SER A 70 -8.29 9.90 10.14
C SER A 70 -8.66 8.63 9.39
N LEU A 71 -7.66 7.95 8.81
CA LEU A 71 -7.87 6.72 8.05
C LEU A 71 -8.26 5.57 8.98
N VAL A 72 -9.31 4.83 8.60
CA VAL A 72 -9.73 3.61 9.29
C VAL A 72 -9.06 2.43 8.59
N ILE A 73 -8.04 1.86 9.22
CA ILE A 73 -7.25 0.74 8.69
C ILE A 73 -7.12 -0.32 9.79
N ASP A 74 -7.48 -1.56 9.45
CA ASP A 74 -7.26 -2.71 10.30
C ASP A 74 -5.76 -3.07 10.30
N GLU A 75 -5.06 -2.67 11.36
CA GLU A 75 -3.63 -2.92 11.51
C GLU A 75 -3.33 -4.38 11.83
N ILE A 76 -2.52 -5.02 10.99
CA ILE A 76 -2.03 -6.38 11.19
C ILE A 76 -0.62 -6.33 11.80
N GLN A 77 -0.51 -6.89 13.01
CA GLN A 77 0.73 -6.89 13.77
C GLN A 77 1.80 -7.73 13.08
N THR A 78 3.00 -7.18 12.87
CA THR A 78 4.10 -7.87 12.17
C THR A 78 4.46 -9.25 12.74
N PRO A 79 4.45 -9.51 14.07
CA PRO A 79 4.80 -10.83 14.60
C PRO A 79 4.01 -12.00 14.01
N VAL A 80 2.72 -11.82 13.68
CA VAL A 80 1.90 -12.90 13.09
C VAL A 80 2.22 -13.17 11.62
N LEU A 81 2.98 -12.28 10.97
CA LEU A 81 3.33 -12.35 9.56
C LEU A 81 4.72 -12.95 9.30
N LEU A 82 5.60 -12.97 10.31
CA LEU A 82 7.03 -13.24 10.17
C LEU A 82 7.35 -14.56 9.48
N ASP A 83 6.67 -15.65 9.88
CA ASP A 83 6.90 -16.97 9.28
C ASP A 83 6.61 -16.96 7.79
N ARG A 84 5.54 -16.28 7.39
CA ARG A 84 5.16 -16.20 5.98
C ARG A 84 6.07 -15.25 5.20
N MET A 85 6.42 -14.11 5.79
CA MET A 85 7.41 -13.20 5.21
C MET A 85 8.74 -13.92 4.94
N TRP A 86 9.20 -14.75 5.88
CA TRP A 86 10.42 -15.54 5.72
C TRP A 86 10.33 -16.54 4.57
N GLN A 87 9.18 -17.17 4.35
CA GLN A 87 8.99 -18.09 3.22
C GLN A 87 9.08 -17.39 1.86
N LEU A 88 8.70 -16.10 1.79
CA LEU A 88 8.69 -15.30 0.57
C LEU A 88 10.06 -14.69 0.19
N ARG A 89 11.06 -14.78 1.08
CA ARG A 89 12.39 -14.12 0.98
C ARG A 89 13.16 -14.30 -0.33
N GLY A 90 12.84 -15.33 -1.11
CA GLY A 90 13.49 -15.58 -2.40
C GLY A 90 13.03 -14.66 -3.52
N ASN A 91 11.83 -14.08 -3.41
CA ASN A 91 11.16 -13.37 -4.51
C ASN A 91 10.58 -12.01 -4.12
N VAL A 92 10.40 -11.76 -2.82
CA VAL A 92 9.70 -10.57 -2.31
C VAL A 92 10.55 -9.93 -1.21
N SER A 93 10.66 -8.60 -1.24
CA SER A 93 11.36 -7.86 -0.18
C SER A 93 10.67 -8.05 1.17
N ALA A 94 11.39 -7.87 2.29
CA ALA A 94 10.77 -8.03 3.61
C ALA A 94 9.59 -7.08 3.83
N TYR A 95 9.67 -5.86 3.28
CA TYR A 95 8.62 -4.85 3.37
C TYR A 95 7.36 -5.30 2.61
N ASP A 96 7.51 -5.64 1.33
CA ASP A 96 6.41 -6.11 0.48
C ASP A 96 5.83 -7.45 0.96
N ALA A 97 6.67 -8.31 1.53
CA ALA A 97 6.27 -9.62 2.02
C ALA A 97 5.30 -9.51 3.20
N ALA A 98 5.33 -8.42 3.98
CA ALA A 98 4.35 -8.19 5.03
C ALA A 98 2.96 -7.94 4.46
N TYR A 99 2.84 -7.14 3.39
CA TYR A 99 1.56 -6.90 2.72
C TYR A 99 1.01 -8.19 2.11
N VAL A 100 1.87 -8.97 1.43
CA VAL A 100 1.49 -10.28 0.90
C VAL A 100 1.05 -11.22 2.02
N ALA A 101 1.82 -11.32 3.10
CA ALA A 101 1.49 -12.17 4.23
C ALA A 101 0.17 -11.77 4.90
N ALA A 102 -0.09 -10.47 5.06
CA ALA A 102 -1.34 -9.95 5.60
C ALA A 102 -2.53 -10.30 4.69
N ALA A 103 -2.38 -10.13 3.38
CA ALA A 103 -3.41 -10.45 2.40
C ALA A 103 -3.74 -11.95 2.38
N GLU A 104 -2.70 -12.79 2.43
CA GLU A 104 -2.87 -14.24 2.55
C GLU A 104 -3.51 -14.66 3.89
N LEU A 105 -3.14 -14.03 5.00
CA LEU A 105 -3.72 -14.29 6.33
C LEU A 105 -5.21 -13.97 6.37
N LEU A 106 -5.60 -12.85 5.76
CA LEU A 106 -6.99 -12.38 5.70
C LEU A 106 -7.81 -12.99 4.55
N ALA A 107 -7.18 -13.82 3.72
CA ALA A 107 -7.75 -14.38 2.50
C ALA A 107 -8.42 -13.32 1.61
N CYS A 108 -7.75 -12.18 1.43
CA CYS A 108 -8.23 -11.06 0.65
C CYS A 108 -7.19 -10.58 -0.39
N PRO A 109 -7.60 -9.74 -1.35
CA PRO A 109 -6.69 -9.20 -2.35
C PRO A 109 -5.69 -8.20 -1.75
N LEU A 110 -4.47 -8.19 -2.29
CA LEU A 110 -3.50 -7.12 -2.12
C LEU A 110 -3.65 -6.12 -3.26
N VAL A 111 -3.89 -4.85 -2.94
CA VAL A 111 -3.91 -3.75 -3.92
C VAL A 111 -2.56 -3.02 -3.84
N THR A 112 -1.82 -3.00 -4.95
CA THR A 112 -0.47 -2.40 -5.04
C THR A 112 -0.28 -1.61 -6.34
N GLY A 113 0.62 -0.63 -6.32
CA GLY A 113 1.13 0.04 -7.52
C GLY A 113 2.42 -0.59 -8.04
N ASP A 114 3.01 -1.55 -7.34
CA ASP A 114 4.25 -2.20 -7.76
C ASP A 114 3.99 -3.36 -8.72
N GLY A 115 4.24 -3.12 -10.00
CA GLY A 115 4.14 -4.13 -11.06
C GLY A 115 5.14 -5.28 -10.93
N ARG A 116 6.20 -5.17 -10.11
CA ARG A 116 7.09 -6.29 -9.78
C ARG A 116 6.43 -7.22 -8.77
N LEU A 117 5.78 -6.67 -7.74
CA LEU A 117 5.06 -7.45 -6.73
C LEU A 117 3.92 -8.25 -7.36
N ALA A 118 3.18 -7.64 -8.31
CA ALA A 118 2.14 -8.31 -9.10
C ALA A 118 2.65 -9.52 -9.92
N LYS A 119 3.97 -9.63 -10.15
CA LYS A 119 4.62 -10.73 -10.89
C LYS A 119 5.39 -11.67 -9.96
N ALA A 120 5.36 -11.45 -8.65
CA ALA A 120 6.12 -12.23 -7.70
C ALA A 120 5.63 -13.68 -7.66
N SER A 121 6.58 -14.63 -7.66
CA SER A 121 6.26 -16.05 -7.55
C SER A 121 6.15 -16.50 -6.09
N GLY A 122 5.28 -17.48 -5.85
CA GLY A 122 5.06 -18.05 -4.53
C GLY A 122 4.06 -17.29 -3.65
N VAL A 123 3.43 -16.24 -4.17
CA VAL A 123 2.29 -15.53 -3.55
C VAL A 123 1.01 -16.36 -3.69
N ARG A 124 0.16 -16.34 -2.65
CA ARG A 124 -1.09 -17.13 -2.58
C ARG A 124 -2.36 -16.28 -2.46
N CYS A 125 -2.25 -14.96 -2.52
CA CYS A 125 -3.39 -14.05 -2.60
C CYS A 125 -3.56 -13.48 -4.03
N GLU A 126 -4.74 -12.94 -4.32
CA GLU A 126 -4.95 -12.11 -5.50
C GLU A 126 -4.15 -10.82 -5.37
N ILE A 127 -3.44 -10.41 -6.44
CA ILE A 127 -2.80 -9.09 -6.50
C ILE A 127 -3.52 -8.24 -7.54
N ARG A 128 -4.06 -7.11 -7.09
CA ARG A 128 -4.67 -6.09 -7.93
C ARG A 128 -3.66 -4.97 -8.15
N LEU A 129 -3.19 -4.86 -9.38
CA LEU A 129 -2.26 -3.82 -9.78
C LEU A 129 -3.03 -2.56 -10.19
N ILE A 130 -2.75 -1.44 -9.54
CA ILE A 130 -3.16 -0.13 -10.03
C ILE A 130 -2.15 0.31 -11.09
N ALA A 131 -2.58 0.38 -12.34
CA ALA A 131 -1.79 0.94 -13.44
C ALA A 131 -2.42 2.27 -13.88
N ALA A 132 -1.59 3.23 -14.27
CA ALA A 132 -2.06 4.33 -15.11
C ALA A 132 -2.63 3.75 -16.41
N ALA A 133 -3.85 4.13 -16.76
CA ALA A 133 -4.41 3.88 -18.09
C ALA A 133 -3.68 4.73 -19.15
#